data_AF-A0A5C8T138-F1
#
_entry.id   AF-A0A5C8T138-F1
#
_cell.length_a   1.000
_cell.length_b   1.000
_cell.length_c   1.000
_cell.angle_alpha   90.00
_cell.angle_beta   90.00
_cell.angle_gamma   90.00
#
_symmetry.space_group_name_H-M   'P 1'
#
loop_
_entity.id
_entity.type
_entity.pdbx_description
1 polymer ?
#
loop_
_entity_poly.entity_id
_entity_poly.type
_entity_poly.pdbx_seq_one_letter_code
_entity_poly.pdbx_strand_id
1 'polypeptide(L)'
;MGAVTPLTEHVLRGMAPPKPEGDSKDGRGCVLIVAGCTGLPGAVLLSANAAMRVGAGKLQIGVCRDLAIAVGIAVPEALVVGLAQTEGGGIGR
;
A
#
# COMPACT_ATOMS: atom_id res chain seq x y z
N MET A 1 -34.67 -1.82 3.50
CA MET A 1 -33.45 -2.53 3.95
C MET A 1 -33.01 -3.41 2.79
N GLY A 2 -31.89 -3.11 2.13
CA GLY A 2 -31.45 -3.87 0.96
C GLY A 2 -31.09 -5.30 1.35
N ALA A 3 -31.38 -6.27 0.49
CA ALA A 3 -30.95 -7.64 0.69
C ALA A 3 -29.40 -7.67 0.72
N VAL A 4 -28.83 -8.25 1.79
CA VAL A 4 -27.38 -8.40 1.94
C VAL A 4 -26.95 -9.65 1.18
N THR A 5 -26.06 -9.50 0.21
CA THR A 5 -25.46 -10.64 -0.50
C THR A 5 -24.29 -11.20 0.31
N PRO A 6 -24.29 -12.49 0.70
CA PRO A 6 -23.15 -13.11 1.36
C PRO A 6 -21.90 -13.11 0.46
N LEU A 7 -20.74 -12.75 1.02
CA LEU A 7 -19.45 -12.83 0.33
C LEU A 7 -18.92 -14.26 0.40
N THR A 8 -19.10 -15.03 -0.68
CA THR A 8 -18.64 -16.42 -0.80
C THR A 8 -17.39 -16.52 -1.68
N GLU A 9 -16.74 -17.69 -1.66
CA GLU A 9 -15.60 -18.00 -2.54
C GLU A 9 -15.96 -17.93 -4.03
N HIS A 10 -17.24 -18.17 -4.38
CA HIS A 10 -17.72 -18.02 -5.75
C HIS A 10 -17.67 -16.56 -6.21
N VAL A 11 -18.10 -15.63 -5.33
CA VAL A 11 -18.02 -14.18 -5.59
C VAL A 11 -16.56 -13.75 -5.75
N LEU A 12 -15.66 -14.20 -4.87
CA LEU A 12 -14.24 -13.84 -4.92
C LEU A 12 -13.52 -14.37 -6.17
N ARG A 13 -13.87 -15.56 -6.66
CA ARG A 13 -13.29 -16.10 -7.92
C ARG A 13 -13.60 -15.23 -9.14
N GLY A 14 -14.73 -14.54 -9.15
CA GLY A 14 -15.09 -13.57 -10.20
C GLY A 14 -14.34 -12.23 -10.09
N MET A 15 -13.63 -11.99 -8.99
CA MET A 15 -12.90 -10.75 -8.69
C MET A 15 -11.37 -10.94 -8.78
N ALA A 16 -10.90 -11.95 -9.53
CA ALA A 16 -9.47 -12.17 -9.70
C ALA A 16 -8.79 -10.90 -10.24
N PRO A 17 -7.60 -10.52 -9.74
CA PRO A 17 -6.89 -9.36 -10.24
C PRO A 17 -6.63 -9.51 -11.75
N PRO A 18 -6.57 -8.40 -12.51
CA PRO A 18 -6.30 -8.43 -13.94
C PRO A 18 -5.03 -9.23 -14.24
N LYS A 19 -5.03 -9.99 -15.33
CA LYS A 19 -3.79 -10.60 -15.81
C LYS A 19 -2.80 -9.48 -16.13
N PRO A 20 -1.51 -9.62 -15.74
CA PRO A 20 -0.51 -8.63 -16.10
C PRO A 20 -0.46 -8.43 -17.61
N GLU A 21 -0.42 -7.18 -18.06
CA GLU A 21 -0.14 -6.88 -19.46
C GLU A 21 1.37 -7.01 -19.72
N GLY A 22 1.79 -8.19 -20.20
CA GLY A 22 3.19 -8.50 -20.47
C GLY A 22 4.02 -8.84 -19.22
N ASP A 23 5.31 -9.11 -19.42
CA ASP A 23 6.23 -9.58 -18.36
C ASP A 23 6.89 -8.46 -17.55
N SER A 24 6.62 -7.19 -17.88
CA SER A 24 7.19 -6.04 -17.16
C SER A 24 6.40 -5.75 -15.87
N LYS A 25 7.09 -5.20 -14.86
CA LYS A 25 6.48 -4.62 -13.65
C LYS A 25 5.45 -3.53 -13.95
N ASP A 26 5.50 -2.92 -15.13
CA ASP A 26 4.53 -1.90 -15.57
C ASP A 26 3.13 -2.50 -15.80
N GLY A 27 3.06 -3.74 -16.28
CA GLY A 27 1.79 -4.44 -16.53
C GLY A 27 1.08 -4.93 -15.27
N ARG A 28 1.75 -4.87 -14.11
CA ARG A 28 1.20 -5.25 -12.78
C ARG A 28 0.69 -4.07 -11.96
N GLY A 29 0.58 -2.88 -12.57
CA GLY A 29 0.04 -1.69 -11.93
C GLY A 29 0.99 -1.02 -10.94
N CYS A 30 0.60 0.17 -10.49
CA CYS A 30 1.36 1.00 -9.56
C CYS A 30 0.49 1.39 -8.38
N VAL A 31 0.93 1.06 -7.17
CA VAL A 31 0.24 1.36 -5.91
C VAL A 31 0.99 2.47 -5.18
N LEU A 32 0.27 3.52 -4.78
CA LEU A 32 0.74 4.53 -3.86
C LEU A 32 0.02 4.35 -2.52
N ILE A 33 0.80 4.19 -1.45
CA ILE A 33 0.29 4.14 -0.08
C ILE A 33 0.68 5.44 0.60
N VAL A 34 -0.31 6.18 1.11
CA VAL A 34 -0.09 7.35 1.97
C VAL A 34 -0.62 6.99 3.34
N ALA A 35 0.28 6.60 4.24
CA ALA A 35 -0.10 6.07 5.54
C ALA A 35 1.05 6.18 6.55
N GLY A 36 0.72 5.97 7.81
CA GLY A 36 1.65 6.00 8.92
C GLY A 36 1.68 7.34 9.64
N CYS A 37 1.92 7.27 10.94
CA CYS A 37 2.23 8.38 11.81
C CYS A 37 3.32 7.93 12.79
N THR A 38 3.96 8.85 13.49
CA THR A 38 5.06 8.51 14.42
C THR A 38 4.63 7.51 15.50
N GLY A 39 3.37 7.55 15.94
CA GLY A 39 2.79 6.59 16.88
C GLY A 39 2.34 5.26 16.27
N LEU A 40 2.24 5.16 14.94
CA LEU A 40 1.78 3.96 14.24
C LEU A 40 2.54 3.72 12.92
N PRO A 41 3.88 3.52 12.97
CA PRO A 41 4.68 3.26 11.77
C PRO A 41 4.33 1.91 11.11
N GLY A 42 3.82 0.94 11.88
CA GLY A 42 3.47 -0.39 11.35
C GLY A 42 2.34 -0.36 10.30
N ALA A 43 1.48 0.66 10.31
CA ALA A 43 0.35 0.75 9.37
C ALA A 43 0.82 0.77 7.90
N VAL A 44 1.92 1.49 7.63
CA VAL A 44 2.44 1.57 6.26
C VAL A 44 3.12 0.27 5.83
N LEU A 45 3.81 -0.42 6.75
CA LEU A 45 4.48 -1.70 6.47
C LEU A 45 3.48 -2.81 6.17
N LEU A 46 2.39 -2.90 6.94
CA LEU A 46 1.33 -3.89 6.72
C LEU A 46 0.64 -3.65 5.37
N SER A 47 0.35 -2.39 5.05
CA SER A 47 -0.26 -2.01 3.78
C SER A 47 0.66 -2.33 2.59
N ALA A 48 1.96 -2.03 2.73
CA ALA A 48 2.98 -2.36 1.73
C ALA A 48 3.06 -3.86 1.47
N ASN A 49 3.15 -4.67 2.53
CA ASN A 49 3.19 -6.13 2.42
C ASN A 49 1.92 -6.68 1.75
N ALA A 50 0.74 -6.17 2.11
CA ALA A 50 -0.51 -6.55 1.47
C ALA A 50 -0.50 -6.23 -0.04
N ALA A 51 -0.08 -5.01 -0.41
CA ALA A 51 0.01 -4.59 -1.82
C ALA A 51 0.94 -5.50 -2.64
N MET A 52 2.12 -5.82 -2.10
CA MET A 52 3.06 -6.74 -2.76
C MET A 52 2.49 -8.16 -2.87
N ARG A 53 1.80 -8.65 -1.83
CA ARG A 53 1.19 -9.98 -1.81
C ARG A 53 0.06 -10.14 -2.82
N VAL A 54 -0.70 -9.08 -3.10
CA VAL A 54 -1.75 -9.12 -4.14
C VAL A 54 -1.21 -8.89 -5.55
N GLY A 55 0.11 -8.72 -5.71
CA GLY A 55 0.78 -8.68 -7.01
C GLY A 55 1.02 -7.29 -7.58
N ALA A 56 1.08 -6.24 -6.75
CA ALA A 56 1.44 -4.90 -7.23
C ALA A 56 2.82 -4.90 -7.91
N GLY A 57 2.90 -4.30 -9.09
CA GLY A 57 4.13 -4.23 -9.88
C GLY A 57 5.12 -3.17 -9.39
N LYS A 58 4.60 -2.01 -9.00
CA LYS A 58 5.36 -0.91 -8.39
C LYS A 58 4.71 -0.49 -7.08
N LEU A 59 5.55 -0.21 -6.09
CA LEU A 59 5.12 0.29 -4.80
C LEU A 59 5.77 1.64 -4.52
N GLN A 60 4.93 2.60 -4.16
CA GLN A 60 5.34 3.92 -3.69
C GLN A 60 4.72 4.17 -2.32
N ILE A 61 5.49 4.78 -1.42
CA ILE A 61 5.07 5.06 -0.05
C ILE A 61 5.31 6.53 0.27
N GLY A 62 4.23 7.23 0.62
CA GLY A 62 4.28 8.52 1.31
C GLY A 62 4.07 8.30 2.81
N VAL A 63 5.06 8.62 3.63
CA VAL A 63 5.02 8.50 5.08
C VAL A 63 5.57 9.75 5.74
N CYS A 64 5.26 10.00 7.02
CA CYS A 64 5.88 11.09 7.78
C CYS A 64 7.41 11.10 7.63
N ARG A 65 7.99 12.30 7.46
CA ARG A 65 9.42 12.48 7.16
C ARG A 65 10.35 11.68 8.07
N ASP A 66 10.06 11.64 9.37
CA ASP A 66 10.91 10.98 10.37
C ASP A 66 10.93 9.45 10.22
N LEU A 67 9.93 8.87 9.56
CA LEU A 67 9.80 7.43 9.34
C LEU A 67 10.37 6.98 8.00
N ALA A 68 10.66 7.90 7.07
CA ALA A 68 10.97 7.55 5.68
C ALA A 68 12.19 6.63 5.54
N ILE A 69 13.27 6.87 6.31
CA ILE A 69 14.48 6.03 6.26
C ILE A 69 14.18 4.63 6.81
N ALA A 70 13.55 4.54 7.99
CA ALA A 70 13.23 3.27 8.61
C ALA A 70 12.30 2.42 7.73
N VAL A 71 11.29 3.05 7.12
CA VAL A 71 10.38 2.40 6.18
C VAL A 71 11.11 1.97 4.90
N GLY A 72 12.02 2.79 4.37
CA GLY A 72 12.83 2.43 3.19
C GLY A 72 13.77 1.24 3.45
N ILE A 73 14.30 1.11 4.67
CA ILE A 73 15.08 -0.07 5.07
C ILE A 73 14.18 -1.31 5.18
N ALA A 74 12.97 -1.15 5.73
CA ALA A 74 12.04 -2.27 5.95
C ALA A 74 11.32 -2.75 4.68
N VAL A 75 11.12 -1.87 3.69
CA VAL A 75 10.46 -2.16 2.41
C VAL A 75 11.35 -1.67 1.26
N PRO A 76 12.50 -2.34 1.01
CA PRO A 76 13.48 -1.88 0.03
C PRO A 76 12.97 -1.89 -1.42
N GLU A 77 11.88 -2.60 -1.70
CA GLU A 77 11.25 -2.66 -3.02
C GLU A 77 10.44 -1.39 -3.35
N ALA A 78 10.11 -0.57 -2.34
CA ALA A 78 9.28 0.61 -2.50
C ALA A 78 10.10 1.89 -2.74
N LEU A 79 9.56 2.79 -3.57
CA LEU A 79 9.99 4.19 -3.54
C LEU A 79 9.38 4.86 -2.31
N VAL A 80 10.20 5.25 -1.34
CA VAL A 80 9.74 5.90 -0.11
C VAL A 80 10.00 7.41 -0.15
N VAL A 81 8.94 8.18 0.07
CA VAL A 81 8.93 9.64 0.09
C VAL A 81 8.54 10.10 1.49
N GLY A 82 9.42 10.86 2.13
CA GLY A 82 9.12 11.52 3.40
C GLY A 82 8.30 12.79 3.18
N LEU A 83 7.04 12.76 3.61
CA LEU A 83 6.09 13.86 3.53
C LEU A 83 6.23 14.82 4.70
N ALA A 84 5.67 16.03 4.57
CA ALA A 84 5.54 16.97 5.68
C ALA A 84 4.90 16.27 6.89
N GLN A 85 5.31 16.65 8.09
CA GLN A 85 4.84 16.06 9.35
C GLN A 85 4.21 17.16 10.21
N THR A 86 3.06 16.87 10.78
CA THR A 86 2.40 17.73 11.77
C THR A 86 3.08 17.58 13.14
N GLU A 87 2.90 18.55 14.04
CA GLU A 87 3.41 18.45 15.42
C GLU A 87 2.88 17.21 16.17
N GLY A 88 1.65 16.79 15.86
CA GLY A 88 1.04 15.58 16.39
C GLY A 88 1.57 14.27 15.77
N GLY A 89 2.59 14.32 14.90
CA GLY A 89 3.22 13.14 14.33
C GLY A 89 2.48 12.49 13.16
N GLY A 90 1.41 13.11 12.66
CA GLY A 90 0.69 12.69 11.45
C GLY A 90 1.25 13.33 10.17
N ILE A 91 0.79 12.86 9.01
CA ILE A 91 1.14 13.39 7.70
C ILE A 91 0.54 14.79 7.54
N GLY A 92 1.38 15.76 7.22
CA GLY A 92 1.03 17.15 6.93
C GLY A 92 0.53 17.34 5.50
N ARG A 93 -0.08 18.50 5.26
CA ARG A 93 -0.62 18.89 3.95
C ARG A 93 0.45 19.36 2.99
#